data_AF-A0A2U8DZX9-F1
#
_entry.id   AF-A0A2U8DZX9-F1
#
_cell.length_a   1.000
_cell.length_b   1.000
_cell.length_c   1.000
_cell.angle_alpha   90.00
_cell.angle_beta   90.00
_cell.angle_gamma   90.00
#
_symmetry.space_group_name_H-M   'P 1'
#
loop_
_entity.id
_entity.type
_entity.pdbx_description
1 polymer ?
#
loop_
_entity_poly.entity_id
_entity_poly.type
_entity_poly.pdbx_seq_one_letter_code
_entity_poly.pdbx_strand_id
1 'polypeptide(L)'
;MPTESTRLAAEHFLKNETAFHLGEMLTEQSHPVTRTLSQTLEKNTAEGIEMLLRVDDDIPPVVDRVLASKEFGKLRADILETLRLGGRIVFSGCGATGRLAILLDAAHRKFCANAAVRFPEQCDFFTTLLEQTQAIMTGGDYALIRSVESFEDYISFGQRQAQDAGMGPNDCLVAISEGGETSSVIGTIHGALAAGSRAHFMFNNPAELLVRKVERSRAVITDARVNIIDLATGPMAVAGSTRMQATTIELLIAGLAFEAALADFLPGRLPAPVTQAIFPSGAAPEQGAARFRQLLRQIRTPENIRAMAAWVDFERDIYAKSGLITYFPDEYMLDIFTDTTERSPTFKVPPFRSTLEPDDPVSWAYVKEPLRDADSAWRRLLGHEPNCITWTPDDYRAMGAAERIIENPPKIDRARLATYRIGCEPDTSRTAVRPNAAIAFLAGAEMAHLENRDEWYQAFERAAAGFERRAAILIGTRRPASNPLDEICFIEADMPESPLEIFAHLAVKLALNNVSTATMGKLGRLSGNWMAHVDASNKKLIDRSIRLVSELAGVDYETACHALFESLEEMSAWPESRRKTVSPSAHTVKRLREKNAQ
;
A
#
# COMPACT_ATOMS: atom_id res chain seq x y z
N MET A 1 -15.66 -19.20 -32.15
CA MET A 1 -15.20 -20.49 -31.59
C MET A 1 -13.81 -20.24 -31.04
N PRO A 2 -13.50 -20.65 -29.79
CA PRO A 2 -12.19 -20.44 -29.18
C PRO A 2 -11.12 -21.18 -29.99
N THR A 3 -9.90 -20.67 -30.04
CA THR A 3 -8.80 -21.46 -30.60
C THR A 3 -8.45 -22.63 -29.68
N GLU A 4 -7.88 -23.70 -30.26
CA GLU A 4 -7.39 -24.84 -29.48
C GLU A 4 -6.33 -24.42 -28.45
N SER A 5 -5.49 -23.43 -28.81
CA SER A 5 -4.50 -22.81 -27.92
C SER A 5 -5.13 -22.21 -26.66
N THR A 6 -6.22 -21.44 -26.80
CA THR A 6 -6.93 -20.83 -25.66
C THR A 6 -7.52 -21.88 -24.73
N ARG A 7 -8.10 -22.94 -25.28
CA ARG A 7 -8.63 -24.05 -24.47
C ARG A 7 -7.52 -24.74 -23.69
N LEU A 8 -6.38 -25.00 -24.32
CA LEU A 8 -5.21 -25.58 -23.67
C LEU A 8 -4.63 -24.67 -22.57
N ALA A 9 -4.62 -23.35 -22.78
CA ALA A 9 -4.16 -22.40 -21.77
C ALA A 9 -5.08 -22.38 -20.53
N ALA A 10 -6.40 -22.40 -20.73
CA ALA A 10 -7.37 -22.52 -19.64
C ALA A 10 -7.21 -23.85 -18.88
N GLU A 11 -7.10 -24.96 -19.61
CA GLU A 11 -6.84 -26.28 -19.00
C GLU A 11 -5.52 -26.33 -18.23
N HIS A 12 -4.47 -25.70 -18.77
CA HIS A 12 -3.18 -25.60 -18.09
C HIS A 12 -3.31 -24.83 -16.77
N PHE A 13 -4.04 -23.72 -16.75
CA PHE A 13 -4.27 -22.96 -15.53
C PHE A 13 -5.05 -23.76 -14.48
N LEU A 14 -6.11 -24.48 -14.92
CA LEU A 14 -6.92 -25.32 -14.04
C LEU A 14 -6.13 -26.49 -13.45
N LYS A 15 -5.22 -27.11 -14.22
CA LYS A 15 -4.54 -28.34 -13.82
C LYS A 15 -3.15 -28.14 -13.22
N ASN A 16 -2.42 -27.12 -13.66
CA ASN A 16 -0.99 -26.95 -13.35
C ASN A 16 -0.68 -25.68 -12.53
N GLU A 17 -1.56 -24.67 -12.53
CA GLU A 17 -1.36 -23.42 -11.78
C GLU A 17 -2.11 -23.42 -10.44
N THR A 18 -2.36 -24.60 -9.87
CA THR A 18 -3.15 -24.78 -8.63
C THR A 18 -2.56 -24.07 -7.42
N ALA A 19 -1.25 -23.77 -7.43
CA ALA A 19 -0.58 -22.96 -6.41
C ALA A 19 -1.08 -21.50 -6.35
N PHE A 20 -1.89 -21.07 -7.32
CA PHE A 20 -2.49 -19.74 -7.40
C PHE A 20 -4.03 -19.76 -7.26
N HIS A 21 -4.64 -20.92 -7.00
CA HIS A 21 -6.08 -21.04 -6.72
C HIS A 21 -6.36 -20.65 -5.27
N LEU A 22 -6.48 -19.35 -5.02
CA LEU A 22 -6.52 -18.77 -3.67
C LEU A 22 -7.95 -18.50 -3.17
N GLY A 23 -8.99 -19.02 -3.82
CA GLY A 23 -10.38 -18.74 -3.47
C GLY A 23 -10.80 -19.12 -2.04
N GLU A 24 -10.12 -20.09 -1.43
CA GLU A 24 -10.34 -20.47 -0.02
C GLU A 24 -9.66 -19.51 0.96
N MET A 25 -8.72 -18.68 0.51
CA MET A 25 -7.98 -17.76 1.36
C MET A 25 -8.90 -16.68 1.91
N LEU A 26 -8.75 -16.38 3.21
CA LEU A 26 -9.58 -15.42 3.91
C LEU A 26 -9.52 -14.05 3.26
N THR A 27 -8.32 -13.62 2.86
CA THR A 27 -8.07 -12.33 2.16
C THR A 27 -8.77 -12.21 0.81
N GLU A 28 -9.20 -13.33 0.23
CA GLU A 28 -9.85 -13.41 -1.10
C GLU A 28 -11.38 -13.61 -1.01
N GLN A 29 -11.93 -13.78 0.20
CA GLN A 29 -13.36 -13.99 0.44
C GLN A 29 -14.13 -12.67 0.53
N SER A 30 -15.46 -12.74 0.37
CA SER A 30 -16.36 -11.61 0.56
C SER A 30 -16.70 -11.40 2.04
N HIS A 31 -16.55 -10.17 2.50
CA HIS A 31 -16.91 -9.81 3.86
C HIS A 31 -18.44 -9.64 4.03
N PRO A 32 -19.09 -10.26 5.02
CA PRO A 32 -20.55 -10.23 5.16
C PRO A 32 -21.11 -8.83 5.42
N VAL A 33 -20.38 -7.97 6.16
CA VAL A 33 -20.80 -6.60 6.48
C VAL A 33 -20.96 -5.72 5.25
N THR A 34 -20.18 -5.97 4.20
CA THR A 34 -20.09 -5.09 3.02
C THR A 34 -20.74 -5.67 1.77
N ARG A 35 -21.45 -6.80 1.83
CA ARG A 35 -22.02 -7.46 0.63
C ARG A 35 -22.81 -6.53 -0.29
N THR A 36 -23.50 -5.54 0.27
CA THR A 36 -24.31 -4.56 -0.49
C THR A 36 -23.61 -3.21 -0.69
N LEU A 37 -22.29 -3.14 -0.52
CA LEU A 37 -21.53 -1.88 -0.45
C LEU A 37 -21.78 -0.99 -1.65
N SER A 38 -21.68 -1.51 -2.88
CA SER A 38 -21.91 -0.70 -4.09
C SER A 38 -23.32 -0.11 -4.13
N GLN A 39 -24.35 -0.90 -3.77
CA GLN A 39 -25.74 -0.43 -3.74
C GLN A 39 -25.99 0.59 -2.63
N THR A 40 -25.32 0.43 -1.47
CA THR A 40 -25.40 1.40 -0.39
C THR A 40 -24.74 2.71 -0.78
N LEU A 41 -23.54 2.69 -1.36
CA LEU A 41 -22.80 3.87 -1.81
C LEU A 41 -23.56 4.69 -2.87
N GLU A 42 -24.31 4.01 -3.75
CA GLU A 42 -25.18 4.66 -4.74
C GLU A 42 -26.31 5.45 -4.08
N LYS A 43 -26.89 4.91 -3.01
CA LYS A 43 -28.04 5.52 -2.30
C LYS A 43 -27.61 6.54 -1.24
N ASN A 44 -26.57 6.23 -0.48
CA ASN A 44 -26.09 7.02 0.65
C ASN A 44 -24.58 6.80 0.86
N THR A 45 -23.80 7.82 0.50
CA THR A 45 -22.34 7.80 0.63
C THR A 45 -21.88 7.56 2.08
N ALA A 46 -22.54 8.20 3.06
CA ALA A 46 -22.17 8.12 4.46
C ALA A 46 -22.39 6.71 5.05
N GLU A 47 -23.50 6.06 4.71
CA GLU A 47 -23.75 4.67 5.10
C GLU A 47 -22.72 3.71 4.46
N GLY A 48 -22.33 3.96 3.22
CA GLY A 48 -21.28 3.18 2.56
C GLY A 48 -19.91 3.33 3.22
N ILE A 49 -19.54 4.54 3.65
CA ILE A 49 -18.32 4.78 4.45
C ILE A 49 -18.40 4.06 5.79
N GLU A 50 -19.53 4.14 6.50
CA GLU A 50 -19.71 3.41 7.77
C GLU A 50 -19.60 1.90 7.58
N MET A 51 -20.11 1.35 6.46
CA MET A 51 -19.96 -0.07 6.14
C MET A 51 -18.49 -0.48 5.98
N LEU A 52 -17.67 0.34 5.33
CA LEU A 52 -16.24 0.05 5.16
C LEU A 52 -15.50 0.12 6.50
N LEU A 53 -15.71 1.20 7.25
CA LEU A 53 -15.07 1.41 8.56
C LEU A 53 -15.46 0.34 9.59
N ARG A 54 -16.68 -0.21 9.50
CA ARG A 54 -17.12 -1.28 10.39
C ARG A 54 -16.30 -2.56 10.24
N VAL A 55 -15.67 -2.81 9.09
CA VAL A 55 -14.80 -3.98 8.91
C VAL A 55 -13.46 -3.80 9.64
N ASP A 56 -13.03 -2.56 9.89
CA ASP A 56 -11.82 -2.30 10.67
C ASP A 56 -11.97 -2.72 12.16
N ASP A 57 -13.21 -2.97 12.64
CA ASP A 57 -13.49 -3.54 13.97
C ASP A 57 -13.01 -5.00 14.12
N ASP A 58 -12.66 -5.68 13.03
CA ASP A 58 -12.11 -7.03 13.07
C ASP A 58 -10.62 -7.03 13.44
N ILE A 59 -9.95 -5.87 13.39
CA ILE A 59 -8.52 -5.72 13.68
C ILE A 59 -8.21 -5.80 15.18
N PRO A 60 -8.87 -5.05 16.10
CA PRO A 60 -8.50 -5.02 17.51
C PRO A 60 -8.44 -6.38 18.23
N PRO A 61 -9.35 -7.35 18.01
CA PRO A 61 -9.24 -8.67 18.62
C PRO A 61 -7.94 -9.42 18.23
N VAL A 62 -7.49 -9.27 16.98
CA VAL A 62 -6.24 -9.87 16.51
C VAL A 62 -5.03 -9.12 17.07
N VAL A 63 -5.10 -7.80 17.19
CA VAL A 63 -4.05 -7.01 17.84
C VAL A 63 -3.81 -7.50 19.27
N ASP A 64 -4.86 -7.64 20.08
CA ASP A 64 -4.72 -8.14 21.46
C ASP A 64 -4.08 -9.53 21.49
N ARG A 65 -4.55 -10.44 20.62
CA ARG A 65 -4.02 -11.81 20.49
C ARG A 65 -2.53 -11.79 20.18
N VAL A 66 -2.12 -10.98 19.20
CA VAL A 66 -0.75 -10.91 18.70
C VAL A 66 0.16 -10.26 19.73
N LEU A 67 -0.24 -9.14 20.34
CA LEU A 67 0.57 -8.47 21.37
C LEU A 67 0.81 -9.35 22.60
N ALA A 68 -0.14 -10.22 22.95
CA ALA A 68 0.01 -11.20 24.03
C ALA A 68 0.83 -12.45 23.66
N SER A 69 1.22 -12.60 22.38
CA SER A 69 1.88 -13.80 21.87
C SER A 69 3.38 -13.81 22.15
N LYS A 70 3.97 -15.02 22.22
CA LYS A 70 5.43 -15.18 22.32
C LYS A 70 6.14 -14.74 21.03
N GLU A 71 5.44 -14.83 19.90
CA GLU A 71 5.93 -14.48 18.56
C GLU A 71 6.15 -12.97 18.43
N PHE A 72 5.26 -12.15 18.98
CA PHE A 72 5.45 -10.70 19.08
C PHE A 72 6.58 -10.35 20.07
N GLY A 73 6.62 -11.01 21.22
CA GLY A 73 7.72 -10.86 22.18
C GLY A 73 9.09 -11.17 21.56
N LYS A 74 9.17 -12.22 20.74
CA LYS A 74 10.36 -12.58 19.97
C LYS A 74 10.73 -11.53 18.91
N LEU A 75 9.75 -10.98 18.17
CA LEU A 75 9.99 -9.89 17.23
C LEU A 75 10.62 -8.67 17.91
N ARG A 76 10.03 -8.18 19.01
CA ARG A 76 10.57 -7.05 19.79
C ARG A 76 11.99 -7.35 20.28
N ALA A 77 12.22 -8.55 20.81
CA ALA A 77 13.52 -8.94 21.34
C ALA A 77 14.61 -9.01 20.26
N ASP A 78 14.28 -9.56 19.08
CA ASP A 78 15.22 -9.66 17.97
C ASP A 78 15.50 -8.27 17.35
N ILE A 79 14.50 -7.39 17.24
CA ILE A 79 14.72 -5.98 16.84
C ILE A 79 15.67 -5.28 17.82
N LEU A 80 15.42 -5.41 19.13
CA LEU A 80 16.25 -4.82 20.17
C LEU A 80 17.71 -5.32 20.11
N GLU A 81 17.90 -6.63 19.87
CA GLU A 81 19.23 -7.20 19.73
C GLU A 81 19.95 -6.71 18.47
N THR A 82 19.23 -6.56 17.35
CA THR A 82 19.79 -5.95 16.13
C THR A 82 20.29 -4.54 16.37
N LEU A 83 19.50 -3.69 17.04
CA LEU A 83 19.92 -2.33 17.42
C LEU A 83 21.20 -2.35 18.28
N ARG A 84 21.28 -3.27 19.25
CA ARG A 84 22.46 -3.44 20.11
C ARG A 84 23.72 -3.86 19.36
N LEU A 85 23.58 -4.75 18.38
CA LEU A 85 24.66 -5.27 17.57
C LEU A 85 25.11 -4.32 16.47
N GLY A 86 24.44 -3.18 16.29
CA GLY A 86 24.75 -2.27 15.20
C GLY A 86 24.19 -2.70 13.84
N GLY A 87 23.33 -3.74 13.80
CA GLY A 87 22.77 -4.28 12.57
C GLY A 87 21.56 -3.48 12.08
N ARG A 88 21.00 -3.91 10.94
CA ARG A 88 19.83 -3.28 10.32
C ARG A 88 18.56 -4.08 10.57
N ILE A 89 17.48 -3.36 10.86
CA ILE A 89 16.12 -3.87 10.73
C ILE A 89 15.70 -3.69 9.28
N VAL A 90 15.51 -4.81 8.58
CA VAL A 90 15.16 -4.83 7.17
C VAL A 90 13.68 -5.14 7.04
N PHE A 91 12.88 -4.19 6.58
CA PHE A 91 11.46 -4.41 6.27
C PHE A 91 11.34 -4.83 4.80
N SER A 92 10.54 -5.86 4.50
CA SER A 92 10.35 -6.33 3.12
C SER A 92 8.90 -6.55 2.77
N GLY A 93 8.53 -6.23 1.52
CA GLY A 93 7.19 -6.47 1.01
C GLY A 93 7.04 -6.33 -0.51
N CYS A 94 5.82 -6.49 -1.00
CA CYS A 94 5.43 -6.28 -2.40
C CYS A 94 4.17 -5.42 -2.48
N GLY A 95 4.05 -4.57 -3.51
CA GLY A 95 2.89 -3.69 -3.67
C GLY A 95 2.68 -2.82 -2.44
N ALA A 96 1.48 -2.84 -1.85
CA ALA A 96 1.14 -2.08 -0.65
C ALA A 96 2.05 -2.40 0.56
N THR A 97 2.42 -3.66 0.78
CA THR A 97 3.36 -4.04 1.86
C THR A 97 4.79 -3.60 1.58
N GLY A 98 5.18 -3.52 0.29
CA GLY A 98 6.47 -2.96 -0.11
C GLY A 98 6.55 -1.45 0.18
N ARG A 99 5.46 -0.71 -0.07
CA ARG A 99 5.37 0.71 0.28
C ARG A 99 5.31 0.94 1.79
N LEU A 100 4.65 0.04 2.53
CA LEU A 100 4.67 0.01 3.98
C LEU A 100 6.10 -0.21 4.52
N ALA A 101 6.87 -1.12 3.91
CA ALA A 101 8.28 -1.32 4.28
C ALA A 101 9.12 -0.04 4.06
N ILE A 102 8.94 0.66 2.93
CA ILE A 102 9.56 1.97 2.68
C ILE A 102 9.11 3.00 3.73
N LEU A 103 7.82 3.04 4.07
CA LEU A 103 7.28 3.96 5.06
C LEU A 103 7.94 3.76 6.43
N LEU A 104 8.08 2.52 6.91
CA LEU A 104 8.71 2.23 8.21
C LEU A 104 10.19 2.64 8.24
N ASP A 105 10.93 2.41 7.15
CA ASP A 105 12.33 2.84 7.01
C ASP A 105 12.44 4.37 6.98
N ALA A 106 11.64 5.03 6.13
CA ALA A 106 11.62 6.48 5.99
C ALA A 106 11.20 7.18 7.29
N ALA A 107 10.20 6.64 8.02
CA ALA A 107 9.75 7.17 9.30
C ALA A 107 10.88 7.12 10.35
N HIS A 108 11.62 6.02 10.44
CA HIS A 108 12.76 5.91 11.34
C HIS A 108 13.89 6.88 10.99
N ARG A 109 14.22 6.98 9.70
CA ARG A 109 15.25 7.91 9.21
C ARG A 109 14.88 9.36 9.50
N LYS A 110 13.63 9.75 9.24
CA LYS A 110 13.08 11.06 9.58
C LYS A 110 13.17 11.33 11.08
N PHE A 111 12.74 10.38 11.91
CA PHE A 111 12.86 10.49 13.36
C PHE A 111 14.30 10.77 13.80
N CYS A 112 15.26 9.98 13.32
CA CYS A 112 16.66 10.15 13.68
C CYS A 112 17.19 11.52 13.21
N ALA A 113 16.87 11.94 11.98
CA ALA A 113 17.29 13.25 11.47
C ALA A 113 16.71 14.41 12.31
N ASN A 114 15.42 14.35 12.64
CA ASN A 114 14.76 15.36 13.48
C ASN A 114 15.30 15.34 14.91
N ALA A 115 15.58 14.16 15.46
CA ALA A 115 16.16 14.00 16.79
C ALA A 115 17.60 14.54 16.84
N ALA A 116 18.40 14.36 15.80
CA ALA A 116 19.76 14.92 15.70
C ALA A 116 19.74 16.45 15.74
N VAL A 117 18.75 17.09 15.09
CA VAL A 117 18.55 18.55 15.14
C VAL A 117 18.02 18.99 16.51
N ARG A 118 17.05 18.27 17.07
CA ARG A 118 16.42 18.59 18.37
C ARG A 118 17.37 18.40 19.55
N PHE A 119 18.30 17.46 19.45
CA PHE A 119 19.24 17.07 20.50
C PHE A 119 20.69 17.09 19.96
N PRO A 120 21.29 18.29 19.77
CA PRO A 120 22.58 18.42 19.09
C PRO A 120 23.74 17.68 19.79
N GLU A 121 23.70 17.56 21.12
CA GLU A 121 24.71 16.81 21.89
C GLU A 121 24.67 15.29 21.62
N GLN A 122 23.58 14.79 21.05
CA GLN A 122 23.37 13.38 20.72
C GLN A 122 23.33 13.15 19.20
N CYS A 123 23.73 14.14 18.40
CA CYS A 123 23.70 14.09 16.94
C CYS A 123 24.42 12.85 16.36
N ASP A 124 25.61 12.53 16.85
CA ASP A 124 26.40 11.37 16.36
C ASP A 124 25.67 10.04 16.60
N PHE A 125 24.98 9.92 17.74
CA PHE A 125 24.18 8.74 18.06
C PHE A 125 23.01 8.60 17.08
N PHE A 126 22.24 9.67 16.87
CA PHE A 126 21.09 9.60 15.95
C PHE A 126 21.52 9.42 14.50
N THR A 127 22.64 9.99 14.09
CA THR A 127 23.21 9.77 12.75
C THR A 127 23.60 8.30 12.54
N THR A 128 24.13 7.65 13.58
CA THR A 128 24.41 6.21 13.53
C THR A 128 23.13 5.37 13.52
N LEU A 129 22.16 5.71 14.37
CA LEU A 129 20.89 5.01 14.47
C LEU A 129 20.07 5.11 13.18
N LEU A 130 20.18 6.23 12.46
CA LEU A 130 19.51 6.48 11.17
C LEU A 130 19.81 5.38 10.14
N GLU A 131 21.02 4.82 10.15
CA GLU A 131 21.44 3.79 9.19
C GLU A 131 21.08 2.34 9.61
N GLN A 132 20.37 2.18 10.73
CA GLN A 132 19.97 0.85 11.25
C GLN A 132 18.62 0.37 10.72
N THR A 133 18.07 1.00 9.68
CA THR A 133 16.90 0.51 8.96
C THR A 133 17.13 0.49 7.45
N GLN A 134 16.43 -0.42 6.78
CA GLN A 134 16.41 -0.51 5.33
C GLN A 134 15.10 -1.14 4.85
N ALA A 135 14.55 -0.66 3.75
CA ALA A 135 13.45 -1.30 3.04
C ALA A 135 13.92 -2.18 1.86
N ILE A 136 13.25 -3.32 1.67
CA ILE A 136 13.30 -4.13 0.45
C ILE A 136 11.89 -4.18 -0.16
N MET A 137 11.62 -3.28 -1.10
CA MET A 137 10.41 -3.30 -1.91
C MET A 137 10.63 -4.16 -3.16
N THR A 138 9.73 -5.11 -3.44
CA THR A 138 9.74 -5.85 -4.71
C THR A 138 9.64 -4.87 -5.89
N GLY A 139 10.68 -4.81 -6.73
CA GLY A 139 10.80 -3.82 -7.82
C GLY A 139 11.61 -2.55 -7.48
N GLY A 140 12.18 -2.46 -6.28
CA GLY A 140 12.96 -1.31 -5.80
C GLY A 140 12.09 -0.07 -5.58
N ASP A 141 12.72 1.07 -5.29
CA ASP A 141 12.00 2.33 -5.02
C ASP A 141 11.16 2.82 -6.21
N TYR A 142 11.47 2.37 -7.43
CA TYR A 142 10.62 2.60 -8.60
C TYR A 142 9.18 2.11 -8.37
N ALA A 143 9.01 0.99 -7.67
CA ALA A 143 7.70 0.41 -7.45
C ALA A 143 6.80 1.28 -6.56
N LEU A 144 7.36 2.28 -5.85
CA LEU A 144 6.60 3.27 -5.10
C LEU A 144 5.64 4.06 -5.99
N ILE A 145 6.10 4.46 -7.19
CA ILE A 145 5.32 5.31 -8.13
C ILE A 145 4.51 4.52 -9.15
N ARG A 146 4.93 3.29 -9.49
CA ARG A 146 4.24 2.44 -10.46
C ARG A 146 4.46 0.96 -10.14
N SER A 147 3.39 0.19 -10.01
CA SER A 147 3.46 -1.24 -9.70
C SER A 147 4.25 -2.02 -10.77
N VAL A 148 5.09 -2.95 -10.32
CA VAL A 148 5.90 -3.85 -11.15
C VAL A 148 5.46 -5.30 -10.92
N GLU A 149 4.21 -5.59 -11.28
CA GLU A 149 3.51 -6.83 -10.87
C GLU A 149 4.22 -8.12 -11.28
N SER A 150 4.97 -8.12 -12.39
CA SER A 150 5.67 -9.33 -12.84
C SER A 150 6.78 -9.80 -11.90
N PHE A 151 7.24 -8.97 -10.96
CA PHE A 151 8.30 -9.35 -10.03
C PHE A 151 7.81 -10.21 -8.87
N GLU A 152 6.54 -10.05 -8.47
CA GLU A 152 6.00 -10.69 -7.26
C GLU A 152 5.93 -12.21 -7.36
N ASP A 153 5.93 -12.75 -8.58
CA ASP A 153 5.83 -14.17 -8.89
C ASP A 153 7.15 -14.93 -8.71
N TYR A 154 8.30 -14.25 -8.58
CA TYR A 154 9.63 -14.87 -8.56
C TYR A 154 10.25 -14.91 -7.15
N ILE A 155 10.45 -16.11 -6.61
CA ILE A 155 11.23 -16.34 -5.38
C ILE A 155 12.67 -15.86 -5.56
N SER A 156 13.27 -16.14 -6.71
CA SER A 156 14.66 -15.77 -7.02
C SER A 156 14.90 -14.25 -6.99
N PHE A 157 13.90 -13.45 -7.38
CA PHE A 157 14.05 -11.99 -7.39
C PHE A 157 14.12 -11.44 -5.97
N GLY A 158 13.24 -11.92 -5.07
CA GLY A 158 13.32 -11.56 -3.66
C GLY A 158 14.62 -11.99 -3.00
N GLN A 159 15.08 -13.20 -3.30
CA GLN A 159 16.37 -13.68 -2.80
C GLN A 159 17.53 -12.80 -3.28
N ARG A 160 17.51 -12.40 -4.55
CA ARG A 160 18.51 -11.47 -5.11
C ARG A 160 18.43 -10.08 -4.45
N GLN A 161 17.25 -9.54 -4.20
CA GLN A 161 17.14 -8.24 -3.52
C GLN A 161 17.66 -8.27 -2.08
N ALA A 162 17.50 -9.38 -1.35
CA ALA A 162 18.14 -9.55 -0.05
C ALA A 162 19.67 -9.59 -0.14
N GLN A 163 20.21 -10.18 -1.21
CA GLN A 163 21.65 -10.18 -1.50
C GLN A 163 22.15 -8.79 -1.88
N ASP A 164 21.44 -8.08 -2.75
CA ASP A 164 21.79 -6.72 -3.18
C ASP A 164 21.70 -5.71 -2.02
N ALA A 165 20.77 -5.93 -1.08
CA ALA A 165 20.71 -5.19 0.18
C ALA A 165 21.90 -5.50 1.11
N GLY A 166 22.71 -6.50 0.80
CA GLY A 166 23.89 -6.90 1.57
C GLY A 166 23.53 -7.40 2.96
N MET A 167 22.40 -8.09 3.12
CA MET A 167 21.97 -8.61 4.43
C MET A 167 23.05 -9.51 5.05
N GLY A 168 23.18 -9.46 6.38
CA GLY A 168 24.17 -10.21 7.13
C GLY A 168 23.67 -10.71 8.49
N PRO A 169 24.54 -11.37 9.28
CA PRO A 169 24.15 -12.11 10.49
C PRO A 169 23.67 -11.22 11.65
N ASN A 170 23.99 -9.93 11.64
CA ASN A 170 23.54 -8.98 12.66
C ASN A 170 22.17 -8.36 12.32
N ASP A 171 21.69 -8.55 11.08
CA ASP A 171 20.45 -7.98 10.61
C ASP A 171 19.23 -8.81 11.03
N CYS A 172 18.08 -8.16 11.07
CA CYS A 172 16.78 -8.76 11.33
C CYS A 172 15.84 -8.44 10.17
N LEU A 173 15.33 -9.47 9.49
CA LEU A 173 14.30 -9.34 8.46
C LEU A 173 12.92 -9.37 9.10
N VAL A 174 12.11 -8.36 8.81
CA VAL A 174 10.66 -8.35 9.01
C VAL A 174 10.00 -8.42 7.64
N ALA A 175 9.69 -9.63 7.19
CA ALA A 175 9.02 -9.89 5.93
C ALA A 175 7.51 -9.75 6.09
N ILE A 176 6.89 -8.92 5.25
CA ILE A 176 5.49 -8.53 5.33
C ILE A 176 4.82 -8.94 4.01
N SER A 177 3.79 -9.77 4.08
CA SER A 177 3.01 -10.20 2.92
C SER A 177 1.55 -10.22 3.27
N GLU A 178 0.74 -9.48 2.51
CA GLU A 178 -0.68 -9.33 2.78
C GLU A 178 -1.41 -10.68 3.00
N GLY A 179 -1.12 -11.68 2.17
CA GLY A 179 -1.74 -13.00 2.26
C GLY A 179 -0.81 -14.14 2.68
N GLY A 180 0.50 -13.92 2.74
CA GLY A 180 1.50 -14.93 3.10
C GLY A 180 1.96 -15.84 1.94
N GLU A 181 1.47 -15.59 0.73
CA GLU A 181 1.77 -16.37 -0.48
C GLU A 181 2.64 -15.64 -1.51
N THR A 182 3.09 -14.41 -1.26
CA THR A 182 3.87 -13.65 -2.25
C THR A 182 5.27 -14.25 -2.46
N SER A 183 5.56 -14.71 -3.68
CA SER A 183 6.81 -15.44 -3.97
C SER A 183 8.06 -14.60 -3.71
N SER A 184 8.07 -13.33 -4.13
CA SER A 184 9.24 -12.45 -3.90
C SER A 184 9.51 -12.23 -2.40
N VAL A 185 8.48 -12.05 -1.56
CA VAL A 185 8.65 -11.91 -0.11
C VAL A 185 9.14 -13.21 0.53
N ILE A 186 8.68 -14.37 0.06
CA ILE A 186 9.24 -15.67 0.46
C ILE A 186 10.71 -15.77 0.04
N GLY A 187 11.07 -15.25 -1.13
CA GLY A 187 12.43 -15.12 -1.60
C GLY A 187 13.34 -14.30 -0.69
N THR A 188 12.86 -13.16 -0.18
CA THR A 188 13.65 -12.33 0.75
C THR A 188 13.91 -13.06 2.07
N ILE A 189 12.96 -13.87 2.56
CA ILE A 189 13.16 -14.76 3.71
C ILE A 189 14.28 -15.76 3.43
N HIS A 190 14.26 -16.44 2.27
CA HIS A 190 15.35 -17.36 1.90
C HIS A 190 16.71 -16.67 1.83
N GLY A 191 16.76 -15.45 1.26
CA GLY A 191 17.98 -14.64 1.21
C GLY A 191 18.51 -14.28 2.60
N ALA A 192 17.64 -13.83 3.50
CA ALA A 192 18.00 -13.50 4.88
C ALA A 192 18.50 -14.73 5.66
N LEU A 193 17.83 -15.88 5.52
CA LEU A 193 18.29 -17.13 6.17
C LEU A 193 19.66 -17.58 5.62
N ALA A 194 19.89 -17.42 4.32
CA ALA A 194 21.20 -17.74 3.71
C ALA A 194 22.30 -16.78 4.19
N ALA A 195 21.97 -15.54 4.49
CA ALA A 195 22.87 -14.55 5.08
C ALA A 195 23.10 -14.74 6.60
N GLY A 196 22.38 -15.65 7.24
CA GLY A 196 22.43 -15.88 8.68
C GLY A 196 21.67 -14.83 9.51
N SER A 197 20.82 -14.01 8.87
CA SER A 197 19.98 -13.03 9.54
C SER A 197 18.83 -13.69 10.30
N ARG A 198 18.33 -13.00 11.33
CA ARG A 198 17.05 -13.36 11.98
C ARG A 198 15.90 -13.04 11.02
N ALA A 199 14.85 -13.86 11.02
CA ALA A 199 13.73 -13.71 10.08
C ALA A 199 12.37 -13.85 10.78
N HIS A 200 11.50 -12.87 10.54
CA HIS A 200 10.11 -12.84 10.96
C HIS A 200 9.22 -12.71 9.73
N PHE A 201 8.09 -13.41 9.73
CA PHE A 201 7.13 -13.38 8.63
C PHE A 201 5.74 -13.07 9.15
N MET A 202 5.14 -11.97 8.68
CA MET A 202 3.78 -11.54 9.03
C MET A 202 2.86 -11.54 7.81
N PHE A 203 1.63 -12.01 8.00
CA PHE A 203 0.64 -12.16 6.95
C PHE A 203 -0.79 -12.34 7.48
N ASN A 204 -1.81 -12.16 6.62
CA ASN A 204 -3.22 -12.10 7.04
C ASN A 204 -4.11 -13.28 6.62
N ASN A 205 -3.53 -14.41 6.21
CA ASN A 205 -4.25 -15.69 6.12
C ASN A 205 -3.90 -16.61 7.30
N PRO A 206 -4.81 -17.47 7.76
CA PRO A 206 -4.48 -18.44 8.80
C PRO A 206 -3.28 -19.30 8.41
N ALA A 207 -2.25 -19.37 9.26
CA ALA A 207 -1.01 -20.08 8.95
C ALA A 207 -1.24 -21.56 8.60
N GLU A 208 -2.16 -22.23 9.29
CA GLU A 208 -2.52 -23.63 9.01
C GLU A 208 -3.10 -23.81 7.60
N LEU A 209 -3.89 -22.84 7.11
CA LEU A 209 -4.47 -22.89 5.78
C LEU A 209 -3.39 -22.76 4.71
N LEU A 210 -2.46 -21.81 4.87
CA LEU A 210 -1.32 -21.64 3.98
C LEU A 210 -0.44 -22.89 3.96
N VAL A 211 -0.12 -23.46 5.12
CA VAL A 211 0.65 -24.71 5.24
C VAL A 211 -0.06 -25.84 4.48
N ARG A 212 -1.38 -25.96 4.57
CA ARG A 212 -2.10 -27.04 3.89
C ARG A 212 -2.16 -26.84 2.37
N LYS A 213 -2.29 -25.61 1.88
CA LYS A 213 -2.68 -25.34 0.48
C LYS A 213 -1.57 -24.77 -0.41
N VAL A 214 -0.59 -24.07 0.16
CA VAL A 214 0.42 -23.33 -0.61
C VAL A 214 1.82 -23.84 -0.25
N GLU A 215 2.44 -24.57 -1.18
CA GLU A 215 3.74 -25.24 -0.95
C GLU A 215 4.86 -24.25 -0.59
N ARG A 216 4.98 -23.14 -1.32
CA ARG A 216 6.00 -22.12 -1.03
C ARG A 216 5.82 -21.47 0.35
N SER A 217 4.57 -21.23 0.77
CA SER A 217 4.28 -20.71 2.11
C SER A 217 4.56 -21.77 3.17
N ARG A 218 4.20 -23.04 2.94
CA ARG A 218 4.55 -24.16 3.82
C ARG A 218 6.05 -24.22 4.08
N ALA A 219 6.87 -24.07 3.05
CA ALA A 219 8.33 -24.16 3.15
C ALA A 219 8.93 -23.16 4.15
N VAL A 220 8.40 -21.93 4.21
CA VAL A 220 8.88 -20.92 5.18
C VAL A 220 8.14 -20.96 6.51
N ILE A 221 6.84 -21.26 6.53
CA ILE A 221 6.04 -21.31 7.77
C ILE A 221 6.46 -22.48 8.68
N THR A 222 6.92 -23.59 8.08
CA THR A 222 7.35 -24.77 8.84
C THR A 222 8.84 -24.76 9.18
N ASP A 223 9.61 -23.78 8.70
CA ASP A 223 11.02 -23.60 9.05
C ASP A 223 11.14 -23.00 10.44
N ALA A 224 11.66 -23.77 11.40
CA ALA A 224 11.81 -23.36 12.79
C ALA A 224 12.71 -22.12 13.00
N ARG A 225 13.48 -21.71 11.98
CA ARG A 225 14.29 -20.48 12.01
C ARG A 225 13.48 -19.22 11.75
N VAL A 226 12.26 -19.34 11.22
CA VAL A 226 11.38 -18.21 10.89
C VAL A 226 10.34 -18.02 11.99
N ASN A 227 10.27 -16.82 12.55
CA ASN A 227 9.23 -16.47 13.52
C ASN A 227 7.95 -16.03 12.81
N ILE A 228 6.90 -16.83 12.90
CA ILE A 228 5.64 -16.62 12.19
C ILE A 228 4.66 -15.77 13.02
N ILE A 229 4.14 -14.69 12.43
CA ILE A 229 3.19 -13.79 13.06
C ILE A 229 1.91 -13.80 12.23
N ASP A 230 0.95 -14.62 12.66
CA ASP A 230 -0.37 -14.71 12.03
C ASP A 230 -1.22 -13.48 12.40
N LEU A 231 -1.59 -12.70 11.38
CA LEU A 231 -2.38 -11.47 11.48
C LEU A 231 -3.78 -11.64 10.83
N ALA A 232 -4.30 -12.86 10.74
CA ALA A 232 -5.58 -13.11 10.07
C ALA A 232 -6.76 -12.47 10.82
N THR A 233 -7.27 -11.35 10.28
CA THR A 233 -8.40 -10.58 10.84
C THR A 233 -9.75 -11.02 10.31
N GLY A 234 -9.82 -11.40 9.05
CA GLY A 234 -11.10 -11.64 8.37
C GLY A 234 -10.98 -11.35 6.88
N PRO A 235 -12.07 -11.56 6.12
CA PRO A 235 -12.15 -11.08 4.75
C PRO A 235 -12.06 -9.55 4.69
N MET A 236 -11.49 -9.02 3.61
CA MET A 236 -11.34 -7.58 3.42
C MET A 236 -12.69 -6.90 3.13
N ALA A 237 -12.83 -5.62 3.47
CA ALA A 237 -14.06 -4.85 3.23
C ALA A 237 -14.48 -4.86 1.75
N VAL A 238 -13.50 -4.85 0.85
CA VAL A 238 -13.64 -5.21 -0.55
C VAL A 238 -12.81 -6.47 -0.79
N ALA A 239 -13.44 -7.54 -1.27
CA ALA A 239 -12.81 -8.85 -1.41
C ALA A 239 -11.54 -8.75 -2.28
N GLY A 240 -10.40 -9.25 -1.76
CA GLY A 240 -9.09 -9.18 -2.42
C GLY A 240 -8.39 -7.82 -2.35
N SER A 241 -9.00 -6.78 -1.77
CA SER A 241 -8.38 -5.46 -1.58
C SER A 241 -7.56 -5.42 -0.28
N THR A 242 -6.48 -6.19 -0.27
CA THR A 242 -5.56 -6.38 0.86
C THR A 242 -4.85 -5.10 1.31
N ARG A 243 -4.74 -4.07 0.47
CA ARG A 243 -4.30 -2.72 0.87
C ARG A 243 -5.13 -2.07 2.00
N MET A 244 -6.29 -2.64 2.36
CA MET A 244 -7.17 -2.16 3.42
C MET A 244 -6.80 -2.75 4.78
N GLN A 245 -7.60 -3.68 5.33
CA GLN A 245 -7.45 -4.17 6.70
C GLN A 245 -6.11 -4.89 6.92
N ALA A 246 -5.63 -5.67 5.95
CA ALA A 246 -4.38 -6.41 6.08
C ALA A 246 -3.17 -5.48 6.30
N THR A 247 -2.97 -4.50 5.43
CA THR A 247 -1.85 -3.56 5.62
C THR A 247 -2.04 -2.59 6.79
N THR A 248 -3.28 -2.35 7.25
CA THR A 248 -3.53 -1.59 8.49
C THR A 248 -2.98 -2.32 9.71
N ILE A 249 -3.27 -3.62 9.87
CA ILE A 249 -2.74 -4.38 11.01
C ILE A 249 -1.25 -4.68 10.87
N GLU A 250 -0.73 -4.88 9.66
CA GLU A 250 0.71 -5.06 9.42
C GLU A 250 1.50 -3.81 9.86
N LEU A 251 1.03 -2.61 9.47
CA LEU A 251 1.68 -1.34 9.87
C LEU A 251 1.65 -1.18 11.39
N LEU A 252 0.50 -1.45 12.01
CA LEU A 252 0.33 -1.33 13.46
C LEU A 252 1.27 -2.30 14.21
N ILE A 253 1.30 -3.58 13.84
CA ILE A 253 2.09 -4.58 14.57
C ILE A 253 3.59 -4.41 14.33
N ALA A 254 4.03 -4.18 13.09
CA ALA A 254 5.43 -3.94 12.78
C ALA A 254 5.95 -2.67 13.47
N GLY A 255 5.18 -1.59 13.38
CA GLY A 255 5.50 -0.32 14.01
C GLY A 255 5.57 -0.43 15.53
N LEU A 256 4.55 -1.03 16.18
CA LEU A 256 4.54 -1.17 17.64
C LEU A 256 5.69 -2.03 18.15
N ALA A 257 6.07 -3.09 17.43
CA ALA A 257 7.22 -3.90 17.78
C ALA A 257 8.53 -3.09 17.72
N PHE A 258 8.67 -2.26 16.69
CA PHE A 258 9.86 -1.43 16.53
C PHE A 258 9.94 -0.29 17.56
N GLU A 259 8.85 0.45 17.78
CA GLU A 259 8.83 1.51 18.80
C GLU A 259 9.05 0.96 20.21
N ALA A 260 8.49 -0.22 20.53
CA ALA A 260 8.72 -0.86 21.82
C ALA A 260 10.20 -1.27 21.99
N ALA A 261 10.85 -1.75 20.94
CA ALA A 261 12.27 -2.05 20.97
C ALA A 261 13.13 -0.78 21.09
N LEU A 262 12.76 0.31 20.43
CA LEU A 262 13.41 1.62 20.61
C LEU A 262 13.25 2.11 22.06
N ALA A 263 12.07 1.98 22.65
CA ALA A 263 11.82 2.35 24.04
C ALA A 263 12.66 1.54 25.05
N ASP A 264 12.98 0.29 24.72
CA ASP A 264 13.91 -0.53 25.51
C ASP A 264 15.39 -0.19 25.26
N PHE A 265 15.71 0.23 24.03
CA PHE A 265 17.08 0.48 23.60
C PHE A 265 17.63 1.83 24.08
N LEU A 266 16.85 2.91 23.89
CA LEU A 266 17.32 4.28 24.09
C LEU A 266 17.73 4.63 25.54
N PRO A 267 17.04 4.16 26.61
CA PRO A 267 17.43 4.49 27.99
C PRO A 267 18.85 4.03 28.38
N GLY A 268 19.38 3.00 27.71
CA GLY A 268 20.76 2.54 27.91
C GLY A 268 21.81 3.34 27.10
N ARG A 269 21.38 4.27 26.25
CA ARG A 269 22.24 5.00 25.29
C ARG A 269 22.15 6.52 25.43
N LEU A 270 21.04 7.03 25.94
CA LEU A 270 20.73 8.45 25.99
C LEU A 270 20.34 8.90 27.41
N PRO A 271 20.54 10.18 27.76
CA PRO A 271 20.09 10.73 29.03
C PRO A 271 18.56 10.61 29.22
N ALA A 272 18.12 10.45 30.46
CA ALA A 272 16.69 10.33 30.80
C ALA A 272 15.82 11.48 30.26
N PRO A 273 16.22 12.77 30.31
CA PRO A 273 15.41 13.85 29.73
C PRO A 273 15.20 13.72 28.21
N VAL A 274 16.20 13.22 27.48
CA VAL A 274 16.10 13.01 26.02
C VAL A 274 15.14 11.87 25.71
N THR A 275 15.27 10.75 26.40
CA THR A 275 14.38 9.59 26.19
C THR A 275 12.93 9.88 26.58
N GLN A 276 12.69 10.64 27.66
CA GLN A 276 11.36 11.11 28.03
C GLN A 276 10.76 12.07 27.00
N ALA A 277 11.58 12.92 26.37
CA ALA A 277 11.13 13.83 25.32
C ALA A 277 10.80 13.12 23.99
N ILE A 278 11.39 11.94 23.74
CA ILE A 278 11.10 11.08 22.59
C ILE A 278 9.83 10.24 22.84
N PHE A 279 9.62 9.79 24.08
CA PHE A 279 8.45 9.00 24.48
C PHE A 279 7.67 9.69 25.63
N PRO A 280 7.00 10.83 25.37
CA PRO A 280 6.34 11.62 26.43
C PRO A 280 5.23 10.86 27.16
N SER A 281 4.56 9.92 26.50
CA SER A 281 3.48 9.10 27.07
C SER A 281 3.89 7.63 27.32
N GLY A 282 5.16 7.30 27.10
CA GLY A 282 5.65 5.92 26.99
C GLY A 282 5.25 5.23 25.67
N ALA A 283 5.95 4.13 25.36
CA ALA A 283 5.78 3.33 24.12
C ALA A 283 5.28 1.90 24.40
N ALA A 284 4.56 1.69 25.50
CA ALA A 284 4.11 0.36 25.88
C ALA A 284 3.16 -0.22 24.80
N PRO A 285 3.45 -1.40 24.22
CA PRO A 285 2.61 -2.02 23.19
C PRO A 285 1.13 -2.11 23.57
N GLU A 286 0.85 -2.35 24.85
CA GLU A 286 -0.50 -2.46 25.41
C GLU A 286 -1.29 -1.15 25.25
N GLN A 287 -0.62 0.00 25.34
CA GLN A 287 -1.24 1.29 25.05
C GLN A 287 -1.53 1.44 23.56
N GLY A 288 -0.72 0.84 22.69
CA GLY A 288 -0.92 0.83 21.24
C GLY A 288 -2.28 0.24 20.84
N ALA A 289 -2.66 -0.89 21.43
CA ALA A 289 -3.97 -1.50 21.19
C ALA A 289 -5.15 -0.62 21.66
N ALA A 290 -4.99 0.03 22.82
CA ALA A 290 -6.00 0.96 23.34
C ALA A 290 -6.13 2.22 22.45
N ARG A 291 -5.00 2.79 22.03
CA ARG A 291 -4.93 3.95 21.12
C ARG A 291 -5.54 3.62 19.76
N PHE A 292 -5.30 2.44 19.21
CA PHE A 292 -5.88 2.05 17.93
C PHE A 292 -7.41 1.96 18.01
N ARG A 293 -7.97 1.38 19.09
CA ARG A 293 -9.42 1.40 19.33
C ARG A 293 -9.98 2.80 19.46
N GLN A 294 -9.25 3.70 20.13
CA GLN A 294 -9.65 5.10 20.23
C GLN A 294 -9.67 5.76 18.85
N LEU A 295 -8.65 5.55 18.03
CA LEU A 295 -8.59 6.05 16.66
C LEU A 295 -9.78 5.56 15.82
N LEU A 296 -10.10 4.27 15.85
CA LEU A 296 -11.27 3.73 15.15
C LEU A 296 -12.57 4.38 15.61
N ARG A 297 -12.75 4.57 16.93
CA ARG A 297 -13.94 5.25 17.47
C ARG A 297 -14.03 6.71 17.01
N GLN A 298 -12.91 7.42 16.94
CA GLN A 298 -12.86 8.82 16.50
C GLN A 298 -13.18 8.95 15.01
N ILE A 299 -12.53 8.14 14.16
CA ILE A 299 -12.77 8.16 12.71
C ILE A 299 -14.24 7.81 12.37
N ARG A 300 -14.89 7.00 13.20
CA ARG A 300 -16.30 6.59 13.03
C ARG A 300 -17.32 7.51 13.68
N THR A 301 -16.93 8.70 14.14
CA THR A 301 -17.92 9.69 14.57
C THR A 301 -18.82 10.08 13.40
N PRO A 302 -20.12 10.34 13.64
CA PRO A 302 -21.03 10.79 12.58
C PRO A 302 -20.52 12.02 11.80
N GLU A 303 -19.80 12.91 12.47
CA GLU A 303 -19.17 14.10 11.91
C GLU A 303 -18.09 13.72 10.88
N ASN A 304 -17.16 12.83 11.25
CA ASN A 304 -16.10 12.36 10.37
C ASN A 304 -16.64 11.54 9.20
N ILE A 305 -17.65 10.70 9.42
CA ILE A 305 -18.31 9.95 8.35
C ILE A 305 -18.94 10.90 7.34
N ARG A 306 -19.62 11.97 7.79
CA ARG A 306 -20.18 13.00 6.90
C ARG A 306 -19.09 13.76 6.16
N ALA A 307 -17.97 14.08 6.82
CA ALA A 307 -16.83 14.75 6.18
C ALA A 307 -16.21 13.87 5.09
N MET A 308 -15.92 12.60 5.39
CA MET A 308 -15.43 11.62 4.41
C MET A 308 -16.42 11.40 3.27
N ALA A 309 -17.72 11.36 3.55
CA ALA A 309 -18.75 11.25 2.51
C ALA A 309 -18.74 12.46 1.56
N ALA A 310 -18.60 13.68 2.10
CA ALA A 310 -18.47 14.89 1.29
C ALA A 310 -17.19 14.85 0.42
N TRP A 311 -16.08 14.35 0.97
CA TRP A 311 -14.85 14.15 0.21
C TRP A 311 -15.02 13.08 -0.91
N VAL A 312 -15.69 11.97 -0.63
CA VAL A 312 -16.04 10.98 -1.66
C VAL A 312 -16.85 11.62 -2.79
N ASP A 313 -17.88 12.39 -2.45
CA ASP A 313 -18.74 13.05 -3.44
C ASP A 313 -17.98 14.09 -4.27
N PHE A 314 -17.08 14.84 -3.64
CA PHE A 314 -16.16 15.75 -4.31
C PHE A 314 -15.28 15.04 -5.35
N GLU A 315 -14.62 13.93 -4.97
CA GLU A 315 -13.74 13.21 -5.88
C GLU A 315 -14.53 12.59 -7.03
N ARG A 316 -15.67 11.98 -6.70
CA ARG A 316 -16.56 11.36 -7.67
C ARG A 316 -17.04 12.37 -8.70
N ASP A 317 -17.44 13.57 -8.29
CA ASP A 317 -17.95 14.59 -9.20
C ASP A 317 -16.88 15.12 -10.16
N ILE A 318 -15.62 15.21 -9.71
CA ILE A 318 -14.49 15.54 -10.58
C ILE A 318 -14.26 14.41 -11.59
N TYR A 319 -14.11 13.17 -11.13
CA TYR A 319 -13.82 12.03 -12.01
C TYR A 319 -14.95 11.71 -12.99
N ALA A 320 -16.21 11.88 -12.59
CA ALA A 320 -17.37 11.68 -13.47
C ALA A 320 -17.37 12.63 -14.69
N LYS A 321 -16.67 13.77 -14.57
CA LYS A 321 -16.49 14.76 -15.65
C LYS A 321 -15.13 14.61 -16.35
N SER A 322 -14.46 13.46 -16.18
CA SER A 322 -13.09 13.22 -16.67
C SER A 322 -12.05 14.21 -16.13
N GLY A 323 -12.32 14.78 -14.95
CA GLY A 323 -11.44 15.70 -14.27
C GLY A 323 -10.32 15.02 -13.48
N LEU A 324 -9.40 15.83 -12.96
CA LEU A 324 -8.17 15.36 -12.31
C LEU A 324 -7.97 15.99 -10.91
N ILE A 325 -7.37 15.23 -9.99
CA ILE A 325 -7.05 15.69 -8.62
C ILE A 325 -5.55 15.61 -8.37
N THR A 326 -4.96 16.67 -7.84
CA THR A 326 -3.55 16.69 -7.44
C THR A 326 -3.46 16.98 -5.95
N TYR A 327 -2.93 16.04 -5.17
CA TYR A 327 -2.67 16.23 -3.74
C TYR A 327 -1.29 16.87 -3.54
N PHE A 328 -1.24 17.79 -2.59
CA PHE A 328 -0.05 18.48 -2.13
C PHE A 328 0.08 18.22 -0.62
N PRO A 329 0.83 17.17 -0.23
CA PRO A 329 1.21 16.91 1.15
C PRO A 329 2.52 17.60 1.54
N ASP A 330 2.89 17.51 2.81
CA ASP A 330 4.25 17.75 3.28
C ASP A 330 5.00 16.46 3.62
N GLU A 331 4.76 15.89 4.80
CA GLU A 331 5.41 14.70 5.36
C GLU A 331 4.68 13.40 4.97
N TYR A 332 3.35 13.39 4.92
CA TYR A 332 2.55 12.17 4.65
C TYR A 332 2.41 11.81 3.16
N MET A 333 3.42 12.18 2.35
CA MET A 333 3.43 11.94 0.92
C MET A 333 3.50 10.44 0.56
N LEU A 334 4.21 9.63 1.37
CA LEU A 334 4.29 8.18 1.19
C LEU A 334 2.93 7.48 1.37
N ASP A 335 2.13 7.91 2.35
CA ASP A 335 0.79 7.38 2.59
C ASP A 335 -0.13 7.63 1.39
N ILE A 336 -0.07 8.83 0.81
CA ILE A 336 -0.86 9.19 -0.36
C ILE A 336 -0.36 8.46 -1.61
N PHE A 337 0.96 8.28 -1.80
CA PHE A 337 1.48 7.44 -2.88
C PHE A 337 1.00 6.00 -2.76
N THR A 338 0.96 5.46 -1.54
CA THR A 338 0.49 4.11 -1.29
C THR A 338 -0.97 3.96 -1.72
N ASP A 339 -1.85 4.87 -1.31
CA ASP A 339 -3.25 4.83 -1.75
C ASP A 339 -3.37 5.04 -3.26
N THR A 340 -2.82 6.13 -3.80
CA THR A 340 -3.01 6.53 -5.21
C THR A 340 -2.41 5.55 -6.21
N THR A 341 -1.26 4.94 -5.91
CA THR A 341 -0.64 3.95 -6.79
C THR A 341 -1.43 2.64 -6.77
N GLU A 342 -1.94 2.22 -5.61
CA GLU A 342 -2.78 1.03 -5.48
C GLU A 342 -4.17 1.19 -6.12
N ARG A 343 -4.64 2.42 -6.38
CA ARG A 343 -5.89 2.62 -7.15
C ARG A 343 -5.81 2.00 -8.55
N SER A 344 -4.63 2.06 -9.19
CA SER A 344 -4.45 1.61 -10.58
C SER A 344 -4.73 0.10 -10.77
N PRO A 345 -4.02 -0.82 -10.09
CA PRO A 345 -4.29 -2.25 -10.23
C PRO A 345 -5.65 -2.66 -9.64
N THR A 346 -6.12 -1.98 -8.59
CA THR A 346 -7.37 -2.31 -7.88
C THR A 346 -8.61 -1.98 -8.72
N PHE A 347 -8.64 -0.80 -9.36
CA PHE A 347 -9.83 -0.27 -10.02
C PHE A 347 -9.68 -0.08 -11.54
N LYS A 348 -8.52 -0.46 -12.09
CA LYS A 348 -8.14 -0.27 -13.50
C LYS A 348 -8.28 1.19 -13.93
N VAL A 349 -7.60 2.07 -13.18
CA VAL A 349 -7.44 3.49 -13.53
C VAL A 349 -6.01 3.75 -14.02
N PRO A 350 -5.78 4.80 -14.84
CA PRO A 350 -4.45 5.07 -15.37
C PRO A 350 -3.40 5.23 -14.27
N PRO A 351 -2.24 4.56 -14.38
CA PRO A 351 -1.14 4.73 -13.44
C PRO A 351 -0.50 6.11 -13.63
N PHE A 352 0.47 6.44 -12.77
CA PHE A 352 1.23 7.67 -12.88
C PHE A 352 1.97 7.69 -14.22
N ARG A 353 1.96 8.85 -14.86
CA ARG A 353 2.50 9.02 -16.20
C ARG A 353 3.91 9.57 -16.17
N SER A 354 4.83 8.87 -16.83
CA SER A 354 6.20 9.34 -17.02
C SER A 354 6.25 10.43 -18.09
N THR A 355 7.15 11.41 -17.94
CA THR A 355 7.40 12.44 -18.96
C THR A 355 7.93 11.90 -20.29
N LEU A 356 8.46 10.67 -20.30
CA LEU A 356 8.87 9.98 -21.53
C LEU A 356 7.72 9.33 -22.30
N GLU A 357 6.51 9.29 -21.72
CA GLU A 357 5.32 8.65 -22.28
C GLU A 357 4.17 9.68 -22.38
N PRO A 358 4.33 10.76 -23.18
CA PRO A 358 3.38 11.87 -23.21
C PRO A 358 1.98 11.48 -23.72
N ASP A 359 1.90 10.41 -24.51
CA ASP A 359 0.66 9.88 -25.08
C ASP A 359 -0.09 8.92 -24.15
N ASP A 360 0.54 8.47 -23.05
CA ASP A 360 -0.15 7.64 -22.07
C ASP A 360 -1.24 8.45 -21.35
N PRO A 361 -2.32 7.81 -20.89
CA PRO A 361 -3.39 8.50 -20.18
C PRO A 361 -2.89 9.11 -18.87
N VAL A 362 -3.39 10.29 -18.54
CA VAL A 362 -3.06 10.99 -17.30
C VAL A 362 -3.74 10.30 -16.12
N SER A 363 -3.00 10.08 -15.02
CA SER A 363 -3.56 9.48 -13.80
C SER A 363 -4.68 10.35 -13.22
N TRP A 364 -5.75 9.75 -12.72
CA TRP A 364 -6.87 10.53 -12.16
C TRP A 364 -6.46 11.31 -10.91
N ALA A 365 -5.72 10.66 -10.02
CA ALA A 365 -5.05 11.27 -8.87
C ALA A 365 -3.54 11.37 -9.12
N TYR A 366 -2.90 12.40 -8.57
CA TYR A 366 -1.45 12.57 -8.60
C TYR A 366 -0.98 13.25 -7.31
N VAL A 367 0.31 13.13 -6.98
CA VAL A 367 0.88 13.69 -5.75
C VAL A 367 2.08 14.57 -6.10
N LYS A 368 2.14 15.75 -5.51
CA LYS A 368 3.20 16.73 -5.75
C LYS A 368 3.69 17.37 -4.45
N GLU A 369 4.99 17.46 -4.29
CA GLU A 369 5.67 18.23 -3.26
C GLU A 369 5.84 19.67 -3.78
N PRO A 370 5.38 20.70 -3.04
CA PRO A 370 5.34 22.07 -3.58
C PRO A 370 6.64 22.88 -3.45
N LEU A 371 7.59 22.48 -2.60
CA LEU A 371 8.78 23.26 -2.23
C LEU A 371 10.03 22.91 -3.06
N ARG A 372 10.18 21.65 -3.46
CA ARG A 372 11.44 21.06 -3.95
C ARG A 372 11.26 20.49 -5.36
N ASP A 373 12.33 20.45 -6.14
CA ASP A 373 12.33 19.68 -7.39
C ASP A 373 12.14 18.16 -7.14
N ALA A 374 11.81 17.40 -8.18
CA ALA A 374 11.48 15.99 -8.06
C ALA A 374 12.63 15.15 -7.48
N ASP A 375 13.87 15.45 -7.82
CA ASP A 375 15.04 14.72 -7.30
C ASP A 375 15.22 14.95 -5.80
N SER A 376 15.15 16.21 -5.36
CA SER A 376 15.20 16.59 -3.95
C SER A 376 13.98 16.08 -3.17
N ALA A 377 12.80 16.03 -3.81
CA ALA A 377 11.59 15.48 -3.23
C ALA A 377 11.73 13.96 -3.00
N TRP A 378 12.27 13.20 -3.97
CA TRP A 378 12.54 11.77 -3.79
C TRP A 378 13.51 11.50 -2.63
N ARG A 379 14.62 12.23 -2.57
CA ARG A 379 15.63 12.06 -1.51
C ARG A 379 15.07 12.41 -0.13
N ARG A 380 14.25 13.45 -0.02
CA ARG A 380 13.55 13.79 1.23
C ARG A 380 12.56 12.69 1.62
N LEU A 381 11.75 12.23 0.66
CA LEU A 381 10.69 11.25 0.89
C LEU A 381 11.24 9.92 1.43
N LEU A 382 12.35 9.45 0.86
CA LEU A 382 12.97 8.17 1.22
C LEU A 382 13.92 8.29 2.42
N GLY A 383 14.46 9.49 2.67
CA GLY A 383 15.54 9.69 3.65
C GLY A 383 16.88 9.11 3.20
N HIS A 384 17.00 8.71 1.93
CA HIS A 384 18.21 8.24 1.27
C HIS A 384 18.14 8.45 -0.25
N GLU A 385 19.24 8.16 -0.93
CA GLU A 385 19.30 8.14 -2.39
C GLU A 385 18.44 7.01 -2.96
N PRO A 386 17.59 7.24 -4.00
CA PRO A 386 16.69 6.21 -4.51
C PRO A 386 17.41 4.91 -4.92
N ASN A 387 17.03 3.80 -4.31
CA ASN A 387 17.54 2.46 -4.52
C ASN A 387 16.65 1.70 -5.51
N CYS A 388 16.90 1.95 -6.79
CA CYS A 388 16.20 1.33 -7.91
C CYS A 388 16.98 0.14 -8.48
N ILE A 389 16.30 -0.77 -9.18
CA ILE A 389 16.91 -2.00 -9.71
C ILE A 389 17.64 -1.71 -11.02
N THR A 390 18.88 -2.21 -11.14
CA THR A 390 19.76 -2.07 -12.33
C THR A 390 20.20 -3.41 -12.91
N TRP A 391 19.44 -4.48 -12.64
CA TRP A 391 19.72 -5.84 -13.12
C TRP A 391 19.81 -5.91 -14.65
N THR A 392 20.78 -6.68 -15.13
CA THR A 392 21.04 -6.93 -16.55
C THR A 392 20.25 -8.15 -17.07
N PRO A 393 20.11 -8.33 -18.40
CA PRO A 393 19.57 -9.57 -18.97
C PRO A 393 20.23 -10.84 -18.41
N ASP A 394 21.53 -10.80 -18.13
CA ASP A 394 22.27 -11.94 -17.58
C ASP A 394 21.89 -12.23 -16.13
N ASP A 395 21.64 -11.19 -15.32
CA ASP A 395 21.10 -11.36 -13.98
C ASP A 395 19.72 -12.04 -14.01
N TYR A 396 18.81 -11.57 -14.87
CA TYR A 396 17.49 -12.18 -15.04
C TYR A 396 17.57 -13.63 -15.49
N ARG A 397 18.49 -13.94 -16.42
CA ARG A 397 18.75 -15.32 -16.87
C ARG A 397 19.27 -16.19 -15.74
N ALA A 398 20.20 -15.70 -14.92
CA ALA A 398 20.71 -16.41 -13.76
C ALA A 398 19.63 -16.69 -12.70
N MET A 399 18.64 -15.80 -12.58
CA MET A 399 17.48 -15.96 -11.69
C MET A 399 16.35 -16.82 -12.28
N GLY A 400 16.49 -17.32 -13.51
CA GLY A 400 15.46 -18.13 -14.17
C GLY A 400 14.20 -17.34 -14.54
N ALA A 401 14.34 -16.05 -14.87
CA ALA A 401 13.22 -15.23 -15.34
C ALA A 401 12.65 -15.77 -16.67
N ALA A 402 11.37 -15.48 -16.95
CA ALA A 402 10.79 -15.77 -18.25
C ALA A 402 11.53 -15.05 -19.39
N GLU A 403 11.61 -15.67 -20.57
CA GLU A 403 12.34 -15.14 -21.73
C GLU A 403 11.93 -13.70 -22.08
N ARG A 404 10.64 -13.38 -21.99
CA ARG A 404 10.12 -12.01 -22.21
C ARG A 404 10.75 -10.94 -21.30
N ILE A 405 11.13 -11.30 -20.07
CA ILE A 405 11.79 -10.40 -19.11
C ILE A 405 13.28 -10.29 -19.45
N ILE A 406 13.89 -11.39 -19.90
CA ILE A 406 15.31 -11.42 -20.29
C ILE A 406 15.54 -10.60 -21.57
N GLU A 407 14.69 -10.76 -22.58
CA GLU A 407 14.78 -10.06 -23.86
C GLU A 407 14.48 -8.56 -23.73
N ASN A 408 13.56 -8.19 -22.84
CA ASN A 408 13.19 -6.80 -22.59
C ASN A 408 13.05 -6.52 -21.09
N PRO A 409 14.18 -6.36 -20.37
CA PRO A 409 14.18 -6.06 -18.95
C PRO A 409 13.37 -4.81 -18.61
N PRO A 410 12.57 -4.84 -17.53
CA PRO A 410 11.86 -3.66 -17.06
C PRO A 410 12.82 -2.52 -16.76
N LYS A 411 12.55 -1.36 -17.35
CA LYS A 411 13.30 -0.12 -17.10
C LYS A 411 12.78 0.50 -15.83
N ILE A 412 13.35 0.11 -14.70
CA ILE A 412 12.94 0.52 -13.35
C ILE A 412 14.11 1.09 -12.54
N ASP A 413 15.07 1.69 -13.26
CA ASP A 413 16.23 2.37 -12.69
C ASP A 413 15.90 3.79 -12.18
N ARG A 414 16.89 4.44 -11.56
CA ARG A 414 16.73 5.80 -11.03
C ARG A 414 16.45 6.82 -12.13
N ALA A 415 17.07 6.67 -13.31
CA ALA A 415 16.84 7.57 -14.43
C ALA A 415 15.38 7.52 -14.86
N ARG A 416 14.76 6.33 -14.83
CA ARG A 416 13.32 6.17 -15.05
C ARG A 416 12.50 6.78 -13.93
N LEU A 417 12.83 6.58 -12.66
CA LEU A 417 12.09 7.18 -11.53
C LEU A 417 12.07 8.71 -11.62
N ALA A 418 13.19 9.33 -12.02
CA ALA A 418 13.32 10.77 -12.19
C ALA A 418 12.40 11.37 -13.29
N THR A 419 11.80 10.54 -14.15
CA THR A 419 10.87 11.01 -15.19
C THR A 419 9.49 11.40 -14.65
N TYR A 420 9.21 11.10 -13.38
CA TYR A 420 7.95 11.42 -12.70
C TYR A 420 8.08 12.76 -11.98
N ARG A 421 7.28 13.76 -12.39
CA ARG A 421 7.33 15.13 -11.85
C ARG A 421 6.62 15.24 -10.51
N ILE A 422 7.22 14.69 -9.47
CA ILE A 422 6.64 14.70 -8.12
C ILE A 422 6.98 15.98 -7.33
N GLY A 423 7.86 16.85 -7.83
CA GLY A 423 8.25 18.09 -7.15
C GLY A 423 7.48 19.32 -7.63
N CYS A 424 8.05 20.50 -7.41
CA CYS A 424 7.44 21.79 -7.69
C CYS A 424 7.37 22.12 -9.20
N GLU A 425 7.88 21.25 -10.07
CA GLU A 425 7.92 21.49 -11.51
C GLU A 425 6.52 21.66 -12.10
N PRO A 426 6.30 22.60 -13.03
CA PRO A 426 5.02 22.72 -13.71
C PRO A 426 4.61 21.43 -14.42
N ASP A 427 3.35 21.04 -14.27
CA ASP A 427 2.73 19.94 -15.01
C ASP A 427 1.42 20.42 -15.63
N THR A 428 1.52 20.91 -16.87
CA THR A 428 0.37 21.42 -17.62
C THR A 428 -0.67 20.35 -17.90
N SER A 429 -0.31 19.06 -17.84
CA SER A 429 -1.28 17.99 -18.04
C SER A 429 -2.31 17.88 -16.92
N ARG A 430 -1.97 18.38 -15.72
CA ARG A 430 -2.90 18.46 -14.57
C ARG A 430 -3.87 19.63 -14.70
N THR A 431 -3.42 20.76 -15.23
CA THR A 431 -4.17 22.02 -15.27
C THR A 431 -4.91 22.26 -16.59
N ALA A 432 -4.52 21.58 -17.68
CA ALA A 432 -5.19 21.67 -18.98
C ALA A 432 -6.54 20.93 -19.02
N VAL A 433 -6.72 19.90 -18.19
CA VAL A 433 -7.98 19.14 -18.09
C VAL A 433 -8.94 19.87 -17.15
N ARG A 434 -10.23 19.97 -17.50
CA ARG A 434 -11.26 20.57 -16.64
C ARG A 434 -12.46 19.62 -16.46
N PRO A 435 -13.02 19.50 -15.24
CA PRO A 435 -12.59 20.18 -14.00
C PRO A 435 -11.27 19.62 -13.47
N ASN A 436 -10.55 20.41 -12.67
CA ASN A 436 -9.37 19.94 -11.94
C ASN A 436 -9.34 20.55 -10.53
N ALA A 437 -8.67 19.85 -9.61
CA ALA A 437 -8.53 20.33 -8.23
C ALA A 437 -7.09 20.14 -7.70
N ALA A 438 -6.61 21.17 -7.00
CA ALA A 438 -5.46 21.10 -6.12
C ALA A 438 -5.94 20.89 -4.67
N ILE A 439 -5.39 19.90 -3.98
CA ILE A 439 -5.79 19.54 -2.62
C ILE A 439 -4.58 19.67 -1.70
N ALA A 440 -4.61 20.61 -0.76
CA ALA A 440 -3.68 20.60 0.37
C ALA A 440 -4.08 19.44 1.29
N PHE A 441 -3.18 18.46 1.49
CA PHE A 441 -3.43 17.32 2.36
C PHE A 441 -2.52 17.42 3.57
N LEU A 442 -3.07 17.74 4.74
CA LEU A 442 -2.28 18.05 5.93
C LEU A 442 -2.79 17.25 7.13
N ALA A 443 -1.87 16.64 7.88
CA ALA A 443 -2.22 15.91 9.10
C ALA A 443 -1.37 16.33 10.30
N GLY A 444 -1.98 16.33 11.49
CA GLY A 444 -1.29 16.64 12.74
C GLY A 444 -0.70 18.05 12.74
N ALA A 445 0.61 18.16 12.99
CA ALA A 445 1.32 19.44 13.07
C ALA A 445 1.32 20.21 11.74
N GLU A 446 1.23 19.53 10.59
CA GLU A 446 1.24 20.16 9.26
C GLU A 446 0.04 21.10 9.03
N MET A 447 -1.07 20.90 9.76
CA MET A 447 -2.23 21.79 9.65
C MET A 447 -1.88 23.25 9.99
N ALA A 448 -0.80 23.48 10.73
CA ALA A 448 -0.28 24.80 11.02
C ALA A 448 0.15 25.57 9.76
N HIS A 449 0.55 24.88 8.67
CA HIS A 449 0.88 25.52 7.40
C HIS A 449 -0.28 26.39 6.88
N LEU A 450 -1.51 25.88 6.98
CA LEU A 450 -2.71 26.57 6.52
C LEU A 450 -3.05 27.81 7.38
N GLU A 451 -2.87 27.72 8.70
CA GLU A 451 -3.13 28.83 9.62
C GLU A 451 -2.05 29.91 9.54
N ASN A 452 -0.79 29.50 9.53
CA ASN A 452 0.37 30.40 9.56
C ASN A 452 0.69 31.02 8.20
N ARG A 453 0.22 30.39 7.11
CA ARG A 453 0.53 30.78 5.73
C ARG A 453 2.04 30.88 5.46
N ASP A 454 2.77 29.91 6.01
CA ASP A 454 4.22 29.83 5.94
C ASP A 454 4.73 29.45 4.54
N GLU A 455 6.03 29.18 4.42
CA GLU A 455 6.69 28.91 3.14
C GLU A 455 6.02 27.76 2.37
N TRP A 456 5.61 26.70 3.06
CA TRP A 456 4.90 25.58 2.44
C TRP A 456 3.58 26.04 1.83
N TYR A 457 2.77 26.80 2.58
CA TYR A 457 1.48 27.28 2.08
C TYR A 457 1.65 28.24 0.90
N GLN A 458 2.65 29.12 0.93
CA GLN A 458 2.96 29.99 -0.21
C GLN A 458 3.38 29.19 -1.45
N ALA A 459 4.11 28.08 -1.26
CA ALA A 459 4.48 27.19 -2.35
C ALA A 459 3.27 26.44 -2.91
N PHE A 460 2.38 25.96 -2.04
CA PHE A 460 1.10 25.37 -2.43
C PHE A 460 0.26 26.35 -3.26
N GLU A 461 0.05 27.59 -2.81
CA GLU A 461 -0.72 28.60 -3.55
C GLU A 461 -0.15 28.85 -4.96
N ARG A 462 1.18 28.93 -5.09
CA ARG A 462 1.84 29.05 -6.40
C ARG A 462 1.59 27.84 -7.29
N ALA A 463 1.72 26.63 -6.75
CA ALA A 463 1.48 25.39 -7.49
C ALA A 463 0.00 25.19 -7.85
N ALA A 464 -0.90 25.67 -7.00
CA ALA A 464 -2.35 25.56 -7.14
C ALA A 464 -2.97 26.63 -8.04
N ALA A 465 -2.24 27.69 -8.40
CA ALA A 465 -2.76 28.84 -9.15
C ALA A 465 -3.41 28.50 -10.50
N GLY A 466 -2.97 27.40 -11.13
CA GLY A 466 -3.52 26.93 -12.41
C GLY A 466 -4.76 26.04 -12.29
N PHE A 467 -5.19 25.69 -11.08
CA PHE A 467 -6.30 24.80 -10.83
C PHE A 467 -7.63 25.55 -10.66
N GLU A 468 -8.73 24.94 -11.10
CA GLU A 468 -10.08 25.51 -11.02
C GLU A 468 -10.65 25.48 -9.60
N ARG A 469 -10.29 24.45 -8.82
CA ARG A 469 -10.73 24.29 -7.44
C ARG A 469 -9.54 24.03 -6.53
N ARG A 470 -9.56 24.63 -5.35
CA ARG A 470 -8.55 24.50 -4.30
C ARG A 470 -9.25 24.05 -3.03
N ALA A 471 -8.90 22.87 -2.55
CA ALA A 471 -9.50 22.29 -1.35
C ALA A 471 -8.41 21.90 -0.35
N ALA A 472 -8.83 21.64 0.89
CA ALA A 472 -7.99 21.04 1.90
C ALA A 472 -8.65 19.80 2.51
N ILE A 473 -7.85 18.75 2.68
CA ILE A 473 -8.15 17.59 3.52
C ILE A 473 -7.25 17.69 4.75
N LEU A 474 -7.88 17.74 5.91
CA LEU A 474 -7.21 17.99 7.18
C LEU A 474 -7.54 16.86 8.15
N ILE A 475 -6.53 16.31 8.80
CA ILE A 475 -6.69 15.26 9.81
C ILE A 475 -6.00 15.70 11.10
N GLY A 476 -6.73 15.76 12.21
CA GLY A 476 -6.13 16.08 13.51
C GLY A 476 -7.14 16.46 14.59
N THR A 477 -6.68 17.04 15.69
CA THR A 477 -7.51 17.25 16.89
C THR A 477 -8.27 18.57 16.92
N ARG A 478 -7.86 19.55 16.11
CA ARG A 478 -8.49 20.87 16.08
C ARG A 478 -8.70 21.33 14.65
N ARG A 479 -9.94 21.72 14.34
CA ARG A 479 -10.27 22.38 13.08
C ARG A 479 -9.60 23.76 13.02
N PRO A 480 -8.96 24.14 11.89
CA PRO A 480 -8.39 25.46 11.75
C PRO A 480 -9.42 26.58 11.93
N ALA A 481 -9.00 27.68 12.53
CA ALA A 481 -9.88 28.82 12.80
C ALA A 481 -10.27 29.61 11.53
N SER A 482 -9.46 29.52 10.48
CA SER A 482 -9.71 30.18 9.20
C SER A 482 -9.54 29.21 8.04
N ASN A 483 -10.32 29.43 6.97
CA ASN A 483 -10.22 28.66 5.73
C ASN A 483 -9.92 29.61 4.55
N PRO A 484 -8.70 29.60 4.00
CA PRO A 484 -8.39 30.39 2.82
C PRO A 484 -8.75 29.72 1.48
N LEU A 485 -9.23 28.47 1.51
CA LEU A 485 -9.51 27.64 0.33
C LEU A 485 -11.02 27.48 0.08
N ASP A 486 -11.37 26.98 -1.10
CA ASP A 486 -12.76 26.87 -1.53
C ASP A 486 -13.54 25.90 -0.63
N GLU A 487 -12.90 24.80 -0.23
CA GLU A 487 -13.51 23.70 0.54
C GLU A 487 -12.54 23.09 1.56
N ILE A 488 -13.04 22.72 2.75
CA ILE A 488 -12.29 21.96 3.77
C ILE A 488 -13.08 20.72 4.16
N CYS A 489 -12.45 19.56 4.04
CA CYS A 489 -12.80 18.35 4.78
C CYS A 489 -11.90 18.24 6.01
N PHE A 490 -12.51 18.16 7.19
CA PHE A 490 -11.78 17.97 8.45
C PHE A 490 -12.22 16.64 9.08
N ILE A 491 -11.23 15.79 9.39
CA ILE A 491 -11.41 14.51 10.07
C ILE A 491 -10.76 14.63 11.44
N GLU A 492 -11.57 14.56 12.49
CA GLU A 492 -11.09 14.62 13.87
C GLU A 492 -10.42 13.30 14.26
N ALA A 493 -9.13 13.33 14.57
CA ALA A 493 -8.38 12.18 15.03
C ALA A 493 -7.28 12.61 16.00
N ASP A 494 -7.16 11.89 17.11
CA ASP A 494 -6.04 12.03 18.04
C ASP A 494 -4.89 11.14 17.57
N MET A 495 -3.73 11.76 17.33
CA MET A 495 -2.56 11.15 16.72
C MET A 495 -1.36 11.46 17.61
N PRO A 496 -1.15 10.69 18.69
CA PRO A 496 -0.10 10.97 19.64
C PRO A 496 1.29 10.89 19.00
N GLU A 497 2.16 11.84 19.36
CA GLU A 497 3.55 11.85 18.93
C GLU A 497 4.27 10.57 19.35
N SER A 498 5.06 10.03 18.42
CA SER A 498 5.86 8.82 18.58
C SER A 498 6.97 8.81 17.53
N PRO A 499 8.10 8.11 17.74
CA PRO A 499 9.20 8.10 16.77
C PRO A 499 8.77 7.79 15.35
N LEU A 500 7.94 6.78 15.13
CA LEU A 500 7.54 6.37 13.79
C LEU A 500 6.19 6.98 13.36
N GLU A 501 5.59 7.85 14.17
CA GLU A 501 4.31 8.52 13.91
C GLU A 501 3.17 7.54 13.48
N ILE A 502 3.18 6.30 14.02
CA ILE A 502 2.34 5.19 13.53
C ILE A 502 0.86 5.57 13.50
N PHE A 503 0.37 6.26 14.53
CA PHE A 503 -1.04 6.64 14.61
C PHE A 503 -1.43 7.74 13.61
N ALA A 504 -0.50 8.60 13.22
CA ALA A 504 -0.74 9.56 12.16
C ALA A 504 -0.83 8.87 10.80
N HIS A 505 0.12 7.98 10.49
CA HIS A 505 0.07 7.15 9.28
C HIS A 505 -1.20 6.30 9.23
N LEU A 506 -1.61 5.67 10.34
CA LEU A 506 -2.86 4.91 10.40
C LEU A 506 -4.10 5.78 10.17
N ALA A 507 -4.16 6.99 10.74
CA ALA A 507 -5.29 7.89 10.54
C ALA A 507 -5.42 8.33 9.08
N VAL A 508 -4.30 8.74 8.47
CA VAL A 508 -4.21 9.12 7.06
C VAL A 508 -4.60 7.95 6.16
N LYS A 509 -4.04 6.77 6.41
CA LYS A 509 -4.33 5.53 5.67
C LYS A 509 -5.80 5.15 5.76
N LEU A 510 -6.39 5.12 6.96
CA LEU A 510 -7.79 4.76 7.17
C LEU A 510 -8.70 5.73 6.42
N ALA A 511 -8.46 7.04 6.51
CA ALA A 511 -9.24 8.03 5.77
C ALA A 511 -9.12 7.84 4.25
N LEU A 512 -7.88 7.77 3.73
CA LEU A 512 -7.62 7.63 2.29
C LEU A 512 -8.20 6.33 1.71
N ASN A 513 -7.96 5.19 2.35
CA ASN A 513 -8.39 3.90 1.81
C ASN A 513 -9.93 3.76 1.80
N ASN A 514 -10.60 4.27 2.85
CA ASN A 514 -12.06 4.26 2.91
C ASN A 514 -12.66 5.21 1.86
N VAL A 515 -12.14 6.44 1.75
CA VAL A 515 -12.61 7.43 0.77
C VAL A 515 -12.33 6.98 -0.66
N SER A 516 -11.10 6.57 -0.98
CA SER A 516 -10.74 6.15 -2.34
C SER A 516 -11.54 4.94 -2.82
N THR A 517 -11.80 3.98 -1.92
CA THR A 517 -12.64 2.82 -2.19
C THR A 517 -14.09 3.21 -2.42
N ALA A 518 -14.65 4.06 -1.56
CA ALA A 518 -16.02 4.55 -1.70
C ALA A 518 -16.21 5.38 -2.98
N THR A 519 -15.27 6.26 -3.32
CA THR A 519 -15.26 7.02 -4.60
C THR A 519 -15.34 6.09 -5.79
N MET A 520 -14.51 5.03 -5.82
CA MET A 520 -14.50 4.07 -6.92
C MET A 520 -15.78 3.21 -6.94
N GLY A 521 -16.33 2.88 -5.77
CA GLY A 521 -17.64 2.24 -5.64
C GLY A 521 -18.76 3.08 -6.26
N LYS A 522 -18.79 4.39 -5.99
CA LYS A 522 -19.76 5.33 -6.60
C LYS A 522 -19.56 5.52 -8.10
N LEU A 523 -18.36 5.27 -8.61
CA LEU A 523 -18.06 5.25 -10.05
C LEU A 523 -18.34 3.90 -10.71
N GLY A 524 -19.02 2.98 -10.00
CA GLY A 524 -19.40 1.68 -10.54
C GLY A 524 -18.24 0.69 -10.68
N ARG A 525 -17.10 0.94 -10.03
CA ARG A 525 -15.93 0.03 -10.06
C ARG A 525 -16.07 -1.19 -9.15
N LEU A 526 -17.12 -1.20 -8.31
CA LEU A 526 -17.45 -2.29 -7.38
C LEU A 526 -18.81 -2.90 -7.75
N SER A 527 -18.96 -4.21 -7.52
CA SER A 527 -20.25 -4.91 -7.57
C SER A 527 -20.48 -5.65 -6.24
N GLY A 528 -21.43 -5.17 -5.43
CA GLY A 528 -21.48 -5.53 -4.02
C GLY A 528 -20.20 -5.02 -3.34
N ASN A 529 -19.38 -5.94 -2.82
CA ASN A 529 -18.02 -5.69 -2.32
C ASN A 529 -16.92 -6.36 -3.15
N TRP A 530 -17.21 -6.71 -4.41
CA TRP A 530 -16.24 -7.30 -5.32
C TRP A 530 -15.63 -6.26 -6.25
N MET A 531 -14.33 -6.38 -6.53
CA MET A 531 -13.63 -5.54 -7.51
C MET A 531 -14.01 -5.96 -8.93
N ALA A 532 -15.12 -5.41 -9.43
CA ALA A 532 -15.67 -5.80 -10.74
C ALA A 532 -14.72 -5.51 -11.92
N HIS A 533 -13.76 -4.58 -11.73
CA HIS A 533 -12.85 -4.07 -12.76
C HIS A 533 -11.38 -4.50 -12.59
N VAL A 534 -11.11 -5.65 -11.98
CA VAL A 534 -9.73 -6.16 -11.87
C VAL A 534 -9.10 -6.42 -13.25
N ASP A 535 -7.78 -6.26 -13.36
CA ASP A 535 -7.01 -6.68 -14.54
C ASP A 535 -6.39 -8.07 -14.31
N ALA A 536 -6.34 -8.90 -15.35
CA ALA A 536 -5.83 -10.28 -15.25
C ALA A 536 -4.35 -10.34 -15.68
N SER A 537 -3.49 -9.60 -14.97
CA SER A 537 -2.09 -9.34 -15.37
C SER A 537 -1.07 -10.33 -14.81
N ASN A 538 -1.42 -11.06 -13.74
CA ASN A 538 -0.60 -12.12 -13.15
C ASN A 538 -1.46 -13.33 -12.74
N LYS A 539 -0.81 -14.42 -12.31
CA LYS A 539 -1.50 -15.69 -12.02
C LYS A 539 -2.53 -15.58 -10.88
N LYS A 540 -2.23 -14.81 -9.84
CA LYS A 540 -3.16 -14.52 -8.73
C LYS A 540 -4.37 -13.71 -9.19
N LEU A 541 -4.15 -12.69 -10.02
CA LEU A 541 -5.25 -11.86 -10.54
C LEU A 541 -6.08 -12.59 -11.61
N ILE A 542 -5.51 -13.57 -12.32
CA ILE A 542 -6.27 -14.50 -13.18
C ILE A 542 -7.23 -15.33 -12.32
N ASP A 543 -6.75 -16.01 -11.26
CA ASP A 543 -7.63 -16.76 -10.35
C ASP A 543 -8.75 -15.88 -9.79
N ARG A 544 -8.40 -14.68 -9.32
CA ARG A 544 -9.38 -13.70 -8.82
C ARG A 544 -10.41 -13.33 -9.89
N SER A 545 -9.97 -13.08 -11.12
CA SER A 545 -10.86 -12.78 -12.26
C SER A 545 -11.83 -13.93 -12.53
N ILE A 546 -11.38 -15.18 -12.47
CA ILE A 546 -12.23 -16.36 -12.65
C ILE A 546 -13.29 -16.44 -11.56
N ARG A 547 -12.91 -16.25 -10.28
CA ARG A 547 -13.86 -16.26 -9.16
C ARG A 547 -14.88 -15.14 -9.25
N LEU A 548 -14.45 -13.95 -9.64
CA LEU A 548 -15.35 -12.82 -9.90
C LEU A 548 -16.35 -13.12 -11.01
N VAL A 549 -15.89 -13.73 -12.10
CA VAL A 549 -16.77 -14.14 -13.20
C VAL A 549 -17.77 -15.19 -12.71
N SER A 550 -17.30 -16.22 -11.98
CA SER A 550 -18.14 -17.26 -11.40
C SER A 550 -19.24 -16.68 -10.50
N GLU A 551 -18.85 -15.83 -9.54
CA GLU A 551 -19.76 -15.18 -8.58
C GLU A 551 -20.76 -14.24 -9.28
N LEU A 552 -20.28 -13.35 -10.15
CA LEU A 552 -21.12 -12.31 -10.75
C LEU A 552 -21.98 -12.82 -11.92
N ALA A 553 -21.55 -13.86 -12.64
CA ALA A 553 -22.33 -14.47 -13.72
C ALA A 553 -23.17 -15.67 -13.26
N GLY A 554 -22.95 -16.18 -12.05
CA GLY A 554 -23.69 -17.33 -11.51
C GLY A 554 -23.34 -18.64 -12.22
N VAL A 555 -22.07 -18.83 -12.59
CA VAL A 555 -21.54 -20.04 -13.26
C VAL A 555 -20.47 -20.69 -12.38
N ASP A 556 -20.16 -21.97 -12.61
CA ASP A 556 -19.06 -22.63 -11.88
C ASP A 556 -17.66 -22.11 -12.28
N TYR A 557 -16.65 -22.41 -11.47
CA TYR A 557 -15.28 -21.92 -11.66
C TYR A 557 -14.64 -22.38 -12.98
N GLU A 558 -14.91 -23.61 -13.42
CA GLU A 558 -14.36 -24.16 -14.67
C GLU A 558 -14.97 -23.44 -15.88
N THR A 559 -16.30 -23.29 -15.89
CA THR A 559 -17.02 -22.49 -16.90
C THR A 559 -16.52 -21.05 -16.94
N ALA A 560 -16.33 -20.42 -15.78
CA ALA A 560 -15.78 -19.07 -15.67
C ALA A 560 -14.34 -18.98 -16.21
N CYS A 561 -13.51 -20.00 -15.95
CA CYS A 561 -12.13 -20.06 -16.44
C CYS A 561 -12.08 -20.07 -17.96
N HIS A 562 -12.81 -20.99 -18.60
CA HIS A 562 -12.88 -21.05 -20.06
C HIS A 562 -13.40 -19.74 -20.65
N ALA A 563 -14.47 -19.17 -20.09
CA ALA A 563 -15.02 -17.91 -20.56
C ALA A 563 -14.02 -16.74 -20.44
N LEU A 564 -13.25 -16.66 -19.34
CA LEU A 564 -12.26 -15.62 -19.16
C LEU A 564 -11.14 -15.72 -20.22
N PHE A 565 -10.59 -16.92 -20.43
CA PHE A 565 -9.52 -17.13 -21.40
C PHE A 565 -9.97 -16.81 -22.84
N GLU A 566 -11.20 -17.15 -23.21
CA GLU A 566 -11.81 -16.70 -24.47
C GLU A 566 -11.90 -15.17 -24.58
N SER A 567 -12.28 -14.49 -23.50
CA SER A 567 -12.34 -13.03 -23.48
C SER A 567 -10.95 -12.40 -23.58
N LEU A 568 -9.93 -13.00 -22.95
CA LEU A 568 -8.53 -12.54 -23.08
C LEU A 568 -8.02 -12.68 -24.52
N GLU A 569 -8.31 -13.80 -25.18
CA GLU A 569 -8.00 -13.99 -26.60
C GLU A 569 -8.70 -12.95 -27.48
N GLU A 570 -10.01 -12.76 -27.30
CA GLU A 570 -10.79 -11.76 -28.04
C GLU A 570 -10.22 -10.35 -27.86
N MET A 571 -9.88 -10.00 -26.62
CA MET A 571 -9.33 -8.71 -26.27
C MET A 571 -7.93 -8.49 -26.83
N SER A 572 -7.14 -9.53 -27.06
CA SER A 572 -5.78 -9.41 -27.61
C SER A 572 -5.76 -8.74 -29.00
N ALA A 573 -6.84 -8.91 -29.76
CA ALA A 573 -7.04 -8.28 -31.07
C ALA A 573 -7.54 -6.83 -30.99
N TRP A 574 -7.87 -6.31 -29.80
CA TRP A 574 -8.36 -4.93 -29.64
C TRP A 574 -7.23 -3.90 -29.68
N PRO A 575 -7.54 -2.66 -30.10
CA PRO A 575 -6.62 -1.54 -29.95
C PRO A 575 -6.13 -1.41 -28.51
N GLU A 576 -4.84 -1.10 -28.32
CA GLU A 576 -4.21 -1.01 -27.00
C GLU A 576 -4.94 -0.02 -26.06
N SER A 577 -5.41 1.11 -26.61
CA SER A 577 -6.19 2.11 -25.88
C SER A 577 -7.48 1.53 -25.26
N ARG A 578 -8.12 0.59 -25.94
CA ARG A 578 -9.31 -0.12 -25.42
C ARG A 578 -8.92 -1.20 -24.41
N ARG A 579 -7.85 -1.96 -24.64
CA ARG A 579 -7.36 -2.97 -23.68
C ARG A 579 -6.97 -2.35 -22.33
N LYS A 580 -6.34 -1.17 -22.37
CA LYS A 580 -5.95 -0.41 -21.16
C LYS A 580 -7.14 0.03 -20.31
N THR A 581 -8.35 0.15 -20.89
CA THR A 581 -9.52 0.74 -20.21
C THR A 581 -10.64 -0.26 -19.88
N VAL A 582 -10.66 -1.44 -20.50
CA VAL A 582 -11.70 -2.46 -20.29
C VAL A 582 -11.16 -3.63 -19.49
N SER A 583 -11.81 -3.97 -18.38
CA SER A 583 -11.45 -5.14 -17.55
C SER A 583 -11.87 -6.46 -18.23
N PRO A 584 -10.99 -7.49 -18.30
CA PRO A 584 -11.33 -8.81 -18.80
C PRO A 584 -12.49 -9.48 -18.04
N SER A 585 -12.49 -9.40 -16.70
CA SER A 585 -13.56 -9.98 -15.88
C SER A 585 -14.91 -9.31 -16.14
N ALA A 586 -14.94 -7.97 -16.16
CA ALA A 586 -16.16 -7.21 -16.44
C ALA A 586 -16.74 -7.53 -17.83
N HIS A 587 -15.88 -7.61 -18.85
CA HIS A 587 -16.27 -8.00 -20.20
C HIS A 587 -16.82 -9.42 -20.26
N THR A 588 -16.17 -10.36 -19.58
CA THR A 588 -16.58 -11.77 -19.51
C THR A 588 -17.95 -11.92 -18.84
N VAL A 589 -18.18 -11.25 -17.70
CA VAL A 589 -19.47 -11.25 -16.98
C VAL A 589 -20.59 -10.72 -17.87
N LYS A 590 -20.35 -9.61 -18.57
CA LYS A 590 -21.33 -9.03 -19.50
C LYS A 590 -21.70 -10.05 -20.60
N ARG A 591 -20.69 -10.66 -21.22
CA ARG A 591 -20.86 -11.64 -22.30
C ARG A 591 -21.65 -12.88 -21.84
N LEU A 592 -21.40 -13.38 -20.63
CA LEU A 592 -22.13 -14.52 -20.06
C LEU A 592 -23.58 -14.18 -19.72
N ARG A 593 -23.83 -12.99 -19.14
CA ARG A 593 -25.20 -12.54 -18.83
C ARG A 593 -26.03 -12.33 -20.09
N GLU A 594 -25.44 -11.79 -21.16
CA GLU A 594 -26.11 -11.63 -22.46
C GLU A 594 -26.47 -12.98 -23.09
N LYS A 595 -25.60 -14.00 -22.98
CA LYS A 595 -25.90 -15.37 -23.42
C LYS A 595 -27.02 -16.02 -22.61
N ASN A 596 -27.10 -15.77 -21.31
CA ASN A 596 -28.15 -16.34 -20.45
C ASN A 596 -29.52 -15.64 -20.60
N ALA A 597 -29.55 -14.45 -21.22
CA ALA A 597 -30.76 -13.70 -21.50
C ALA A 597 -31.36 -13.99 -22.90
N GLN A 598 -30.63 -14.74 -23.74
CA GLN A 598 -31.06 -15.29 -25.02
C GLN A 598 -31.51 -16.73 -24.84
#